data_AF-A0A972SVQ4-F1
#
_entry.id   AF-A0A972SVQ4-F1
#
_cell.length_a   1.000
_cell.length_b   1.000
_cell.length_c   1.000
_cell.angle_alpha   90.00
_cell.angle_beta   90.00
_cell.angle_gamma   90.00
#
_symmetry.space_group_name_H-M   'P 1'
#
loop_
_entity.id
_entity.type
_entity.pdbx_description
1 polymer ?
#
loop_
_entity_poly.entity_id
_entity_poly.type
_entity_poly.pdbx_seq_one_letter_code
_entity_poly.pdbx_strand_id
1 'polypeptide(L)' 'MEVRCSLCGKKESITEVHKDFERIVKNPKSVYFCQMCLAKLQYDALEHNKPKKPIG' A
#
# COMPACT_ATOMS: atom_id res chain seq x y z
N MET A 1 -2.17 -17.40 2.67
CA MET A 1 -3.06 -16.64 3.59
C MET A 1 -3.91 -15.67 2.80
N GLU A 2 -5.20 -15.49 3.12
CA GLU A 2 -6.03 -14.45 2.49
C GLU A 2 -5.95 -13.16 3.32
N VAL A 3 -5.72 -12.03 2.66
CA VAL A 3 -5.73 -10.71 3.30
C VAL A 3 -6.59 -9.74 2.52
N ARG A 4 -7.07 -8.70 3.20
CA ARG A 4 -7.94 -7.68 2.59
C ARG A 4 -7.23 -6.35 2.55
N CYS A 5 -7.23 -5.71 1.38
CA CYS A 5 -6.74 -4.33 1.22
C CYS A 5 -7.61 -3.38 2.04
N SER A 6 -6.99 -2.57 2.89
CA SER A 6 -7.68 -1.57 3.72
C SER A 6 -8.23 -0.39 2.93
N LEU A 7 -7.78 -0.18 1.69
CA LEU A 7 -8.21 0.93 0.82
C LEU A 7 -9.41 0.56 -0.06
N CYS A 8 -9.26 -0.49 -0.89
CA CYS A 8 -10.31 -0.88 -1.84
C CYS A 8 -11.11 -2.12 -1.40
N GLY A 9 -10.72 -2.77 -0.30
CA GLY A 9 -11.41 -3.96 0.20
C GLY A 9 -11.16 -5.24 -0.60
N LYS A 10 -10.31 -5.22 -1.63
CA LYS A 10 -9.94 -6.39 -2.44
C LYS A 10 -9.28 -7.47 -1.57
N LYS A 11 -9.68 -8.73 -1.78
CA LYS A 11 -9.06 -9.90 -1.16
C LYS A 11 -7.93 -10.42 -2.04
N GLU A 12 -6.77 -10.69 -1.46
CA GLU A 12 -5.62 -11.27 -2.14
C GLU A 12 -5.03 -12.42 -1.34
N SER A 13 -4.62 -13.47 -2.05
CA SER A 13 -3.91 -14.61 -1.48
C SER A 13 -2.42 -14.31 -1.46
N ILE A 14 -1.86 -14.14 -0.27
CA ILE A 14 -0.44 -13.90 -0.04
C ILE A 14 0.24 -15.21 0.33
N THR A 15 1.41 -15.45 -0.26
CA THR A 15 2.31 -16.58 0.00
C THR A 15 3.57 -16.13 0.72
N GLU A 16 4.37 -17.06 1.25
CA GLU A 16 5.62 -16.79 1.99
C GLU A 16 6.62 -15.91 1.22
N VAL A 17 6.59 -16.01 -0.12
CA VAL A 17 7.45 -15.24 -1.03
C VAL A 17 7.07 -13.76 -1.15
N HIS A 18 5.90 -13.36 -0.66
CA HIS A 18 5.43 -11.99 -0.80
C HIS A 18 6.08 -11.10 0.26
N LYS A 19 6.54 -9.91 -0.15
CA LYS A 19 7.25 -8.94 0.71
C LYS A 19 6.53 -8.61 2.03
N ASP A 20 5.19 -8.59 2.01
CA ASP A 20 4.36 -8.27 3.18
C ASP A 20 4.01 -9.49 4.03
N PHE A 21 4.36 -10.71 3.62
CA PHE A 21 3.96 -11.93 4.31
C PHE A 21 4.44 -11.95 5.76
N GLU A 22 5.74 -11.76 5.99
CA GLU A 22 6.28 -11.73 7.36
C GLU A 22 5.64 -10.65 8.22
N ARG A 23 5.38 -9.47 7.64
CA ARG A 23 4.79 -8.34 8.36
C ARG A 23 3.38 -8.66 8.83
N ILE A 24 2.57 -9.28 7.97
CA ILE A 24 1.17 -9.60 8.28
C ILE A 24 1.09 -10.81 9.22
N VAL A 25 1.99 -11.79 9.08
CA VAL A 25 2.06 -12.93 10.01
C VAL A 25 2.47 -12.49 11.40
N LYS A 26 3.50 -11.63 11.52
CA LYS A 26 3.94 -11.08 12.81
C LYS A 26 2.88 -10.19 13.45
N ASN A 27 2.12 -9.44 12.65
CA ASN A 27 1.07 -8.54 13.11
C ASN A 27 -0.21 -8.70 12.26
N PRO A 28 -1.16 -9.55 12.66
CA PRO A 28 -2.40 -9.77 11.90
C PRO A 28 -3.31 -8.54 11.82
N LYS A 29 -3.08 -7.54 12.67
CA LYS A 29 -3.76 -6.23 12.62
C LYS A 29 -3.05 -5.21 11.72
N SER A 30 -1.97 -5.58 11.02
CA SER A 30 -1.24 -4.65 10.17
C SER A 30 -2.10 -4.20 8.99
N VAL A 31 -2.02 -2.91 8.67
CA VAL A 31 -2.67 -2.35 7.48
C VAL A 31 -1.99 -2.90 6.24
N TYR A 32 -2.79 -3.49 5.35
CA TYR A 32 -2.35 -4.00 4.05
C TYR A 32 -2.99 -3.20 2.93
N PHE A 33 -2.18 -2.85 1.92
CA PHE A 33 -2.63 -2.24 0.69
C PHE A 33 -2.25 -3.13 -0.49
N CYS A 34 -3.21 -3.43 -1.37
CA CYS A 34 -2.90 -4.12 -2.61
C CYS A 34 -1.94 -3.28 -3.47
N GLN A 35 -1.24 -3.95 -4.38
CA GLN A 35 -0.24 -3.30 -5.23
C GLN A 35 -0.77 -2.06 -5.96
N MET A 36 -2.00 -2.11 -6.46
CA MET A 36 -2.63 -0.99 -7.15
C MET A 36 -2.90 0.21 -6.23
N CYS A 37 -3.44 -0.05 -5.04
CA CYS A 37 -3.73 1.01 -4.07
C CYS A 37 -2.45 1.64 -3.53
N LEU A 38 -1.42 0.82 -3.30
CA LEU A 38 -0.11 1.29 -2.87
C LEU A 38 0.54 2.17 -3.93
N ALA A 39 0.52 1.75 -5.20
CA ALA A 39 1.07 2.52 -6.30
C ALA A 39 0.34 3.87 -6.47
N LYS A 40 -1.00 3.87 -6.37
CA LYS A 40 -1.79 5.09 -6.41
C LYS A 40 -1.43 6.05 -5.26
N LEU A 41 -1.39 5.54 -4.02
CA LEU A 41 -0.97 6.32 -2.84
C LEU A 41 0.40 6.96 -3.03
N GLN A 42 1.37 6.20 -3.55
CA GLN A 42 2.72 6.69 -3.81
C GLN A 42 2.72 7.80 -4.86
N TYR A 43 1.96 7.61 -5.95
CA TYR A 43 1.79 8.64 -6.98
C TYR A 43 1.16 9.92 -6.41
N ASP A 44 0.04 9.80 -5.71
CA ASP A 44 -0.65 10.94 -5.12
C ASP A 44 0.26 11.69 -4.12
N ALA A 45 1.01 10.96 -3.29
CA ALA A 45 1.98 11.55 -2.37
C ALA A 45 3.11 12.30 -3.09
N LEU A 46 3.61 11.78 -4.21
CA LEU A 46 4.61 12.46 -5.02
C LEU A 46 4.05 13.74 -5.65
N GLU A 47 2.84 13.68 -6.22
CA GLU A 47 2.16 14.84 -6.80
C GLU A 47 1.95 15.94 -5.75
N HIS A 48 1.49 15.58 -4.55
CA HIS A 48 1.28 16.51 -3.45
C HIS A 48 2.58 17.15 -2.93
N ASN A 49 3.69 16.41 -2.96
CA ASN A 49 5.00 16.90 -2.51
C ASN A 49 5.79 17.63 -3.60
N LYS A 50 5.23 17.81 -4.81
CA LYS A 50 5.91 18.60 -5.85
C LYS A 50 6.19 20.00 -5.30
N PRO A 51 7.43 20.51 -5.45
CA PRO A 51 7.76 21.85 -5.01
C PRO A 51 6.87 22.85 -5.74
N LYS A 52 6.18 23.71 -4.99
CA LYS A 52 5.40 24.80 -5.57
C LYS A 52 6.35 25.68 -6.37
N LYS A 53 6.05 25.91 -7.66
CA LYS A 53 6.87 26.80 -8.49
C LYS A 53 6.96 28.16 -7.80
N PRO A 54 8.16 28.78 -7.74
CA PRO A 54 8.26 30.14 -7.27
C PRO A 54 7.34 31.02 -8.12
N ILE A 55 6.51 31.81 -7.44
CA ILE A 55 5.73 32.86 -8.09
C ILE A 55 6.75 33.94 -8.42
N GLY A 56 7.07 34.09 -9.71
CA GLY A 56 7.93 35.15 -10.22
C GLY A 56 7.24 36.50 -10.18
#